data_AF-X1BTM6-F1
#
_entry.id   AF-X1BTM6-F1
#
_cell.length_a   1.000
_cell.length_b   1.000
_cell.length_c   1.000
_cell.angle_alpha   90.00
_cell.angle_beta   90.00
_cell.angle_gamma   90.00
#
_symmetry.space_group_name_H-M   'P 1'
#
loop_
_entity.id
_entity.type
_entity.pdbx_description
1 polymer ?
#
loop_
_entity_poly.entity_id
_entity_poly.type
_entity_poly.pdbx_seq_one_letter_code
_entity_poly.pdbx_strand_id
1 'polypeptide(L)'
;MDFFDELKEERKADAEERFEEKLDELVEDEKITEEQKKAILAKKGELKTFKEGLEDMTISEAREAMKEIHEGLKDWAEENDLDLKNFFPKREAHSFGLKGFKNHRSFFKK
;
A
#
# COMPACT_ATOMS: atom_id res chain seq x y z
N MET A 1 -3.36 -8.78 -26.75
CA MET A 1 -3.23 -8.66 -25.28
C MET A 1 -1.79 -8.98 -24.98
N ASP A 2 -1.05 -8.01 -24.46
CA ASP A 2 0.36 -8.22 -24.14
C ASP A 2 0.47 -9.10 -22.88
N PHE A 3 1.40 -10.04 -22.86
CA PHE A 3 1.66 -10.92 -21.70
C PHE A 3 1.86 -10.12 -20.39
N PHE A 4 2.40 -8.90 -20.49
CA PHE A 4 2.56 -8.00 -19.35
C PHE A 4 1.23 -7.48 -18.80
N ASP A 5 0.21 -7.28 -19.64
CA ASP A 5 -1.12 -6.85 -19.20
C ASP A 5 -1.84 -8.01 -18.50
N GLU A 6 -1.75 -9.22 -19.06
CA GLU A 6 -2.31 -10.43 -18.45
C GLU A 6 -1.68 -10.70 -17.07
N LEU A 7 -0.35 -10.61 -16.97
CA LEU A 7 0.36 -10.73 -15.68
C LEU A 7 -0.01 -9.60 -14.69
N LYS A 8 -0.27 -8.38 -15.19
CA LYS A 8 -0.68 -7.24 -14.36
C LYS A 8 -2.10 -7.44 -13.81
N GLU A 9 -3.00 -8.00 -14.61
CA GLU A 9 -4.37 -8.34 -14.19
C GLU A 9 -4.39 -9.49 -13.19
N GLU A 10 -3.65 -10.58 -13.46
CA GLU A 10 -3.50 -11.70 -12.52
C GLU A 10 -2.97 -11.21 -11.16
N ARG A 11 -1.90 -10.40 -11.17
CA ARG A 11 -1.35 -9.78 -9.96
C ARG A 11 -2.34 -8.88 -9.22
N LYS A 12 -3.24 -8.20 -9.93
CA LYS A 12 -4.28 -7.34 -9.33
C LYS A 12 -5.34 -8.21 -8.66
N ALA A 13 -5.80 -9.26 -9.34
CA ALA A 13 -6.79 -10.20 -8.82
C ALA A 13 -6.27 -10.89 -7.54
N ASP A 14 -5.05 -11.44 -7.59
CA ASP A 14 -4.39 -12.06 -6.42
C ASP A 14 -4.28 -11.09 -5.24
N ALA A 15 -3.99 -9.82 -5.52
CA ALA A 15 -3.86 -8.79 -4.47
C ALA A 15 -5.23 -8.35 -3.93
N GLU A 16 -6.28 -8.41 -4.73
CA GLU A 16 -7.66 -8.14 -4.29
C GLU A 16 -8.16 -9.28 -3.39
N GLU A 17 -7.98 -10.53 -3.80
CA GLU A 17 -8.34 -11.72 -3.02
C GLU A 17 -7.64 -11.76 -1.66
N ARG A 18 -6.30 -11.65 -1.64
CA ARG A 18 -5.53 -11.63 -0.38
C ARG A 18 -5.90 -10.48 0.55
N PHE A 19 -6.35 -9.37 -0.01
CA PHE A 19 -6.78 -8.24 0.81
C PHE A 19 -8.13 -8.56 1.47
N GLU A 20 -9.07 -9.15 0.74
CA GLU A 20 -10.35 -9.59 1.28
C GLU A 20 -10.16 -10.68 2.35
N GLU A 21 -9.34 -11.70 2.08
CA GLU A 21 -8.98 -12.75 3.05
C GLU A 21 -8.44 -12.14 4.35
N LYS A 22 -7.52 -11.17 4.25
CA LYS A 22 -6.98 -10.49 5.42
C LYS A 22 -8.04 -9.69 6.19
N LEU A 23 -9.02 -9.09 5.49
CA LEU A 23 -10.11 -8.41 6.17
C LEU A 23 -11.00 -9.41 6.92
N ASP A 24 -11.26 -10.57 6.32
CA ASP A 24 -12.00 -11.65 6.98
C ASP A 24 -11.27 -12.15 8.23
N GLU A 25 -9.96 -12.42 8.14
CA GLU A 25 -9.14 -12.77 9.31
C GLU A 25 -9.20 -11.71 10.42
N LEU A 26 -9.23 -10.42 10.06
CA LEU A 26 -9.33 -9.33 11.03
C LEU A 26 -10.72 -9.20 11.65
N VAL A 27 -11.77 -9.59 10.94
CA VAL A 27 -13.14 -9.70 11.49
C VAL A 27 -13.22 -10.90 12.43
N GLU A 28 -12.65 -12.04 12.05
CA GLU A 28 -12.57 -13.24 12.90
C GLU A 28 -11.75 -13.01 14.17
N ASP A 29 -10.65 -12.25 14.07
CA ASP A 29 -9.81 -11.82 15.20
C ASP A 29 -10.46 -10.70 16.05
N GLU A 30 -11.69 -10.27 15.74
CA GLU A 30 -12.41 -9.16 16.38
C GLU A 30 -11.63 -7.82 16.40
N LYS A 31 -10.64 -7.68 15.51
CA LYS A 31 -9.86 -6.44 15.36
C LYS A 31 -10.62 -5.37 14.58
N ILE A 32 -11.53 -5.80 13.71
CA ILE A 32 -12.47 -4.95 13.00
C ILE A 32 -13.86 -5.58 12.99
N THR A 33 -14.89 -4.77 12.76
CA THR A 33 -16.28 -5.23 12.58
C THR A 33 -16.60 -5.45 11.11
N GLU A 34 -17.71 -6.14 10.82
CA GLU A 34 -18.20 -6.27 9.44
C GLU A 34 -18.53 -4.91 8.78
N GLU A 35 -18.97 -3.93 9.59
CA GLU A 35 -19.25 -2.58 9.10
C GLU A 35 -17.96 -1.86 8.71
N GLN A 36 -16.91 -1.99 9.53
CA GLN A 36 -15.58 -1.48 9.24
C GLN A 36 -14.98 -2.17 7.99
N LYS A 37 -15.15 -3.49 7.83
CA LYS A 37 -14.74 -4.21 6.60
C LYS A 37 -15.36 -3.56 5.35
N LYS A 38 -16.67 -3.29 5.38
CA LYS A 38 -17.37 -2.63 4.26
C LYS A 38 -16.83 -1.22 4.02
N ALA A 39 -16.59 -0.45 5.08
CA ALA A 39 -16.00 0.89 4.97
C ALA A 39 -14.59 0.85 4.34
N ILE A 40 -13.75 -0.12 4.73
CA ILE A 40 -12.41 -0.31 4.17
C ILE A 40 -12.47 -0.67 2.69
N LEU A 41 -13.38 -1.57 2.29
CA LEU A 41 -13.56 -1.93 0.88
C LEU A 41 -13.99 -0.73 0.03
N ALA A 42 -14.94 0.07 0.53
CA ALA A 42 -15.34 1.31 -0.13
C ALA A 42 -14.16 2.29 -0.25
N LYS A 43 -13.41 2.49 0.83
CA LYS A 43 -12.25 3.39 0.84
C LYS A 43 -11.15 2.93 -0.12
N LYS A 44 -10.91 1.62 -0.21
CA LYS A 44 -9.97 1.04 -1.19
C LYS A 44 -10.40 1.34 -2.63
N GLY A 45 -11.70 1.29 -2.92
CA GLY A 45 -12.25 1.67 -4.22
C GLY A 45 -11.97 3.14 -4.56
N GLU A 46 -12.23 4.05 -3.62
CA GLU A 46 -11.90 5.48 -3.78
C GLU A 46 -10.41 5.71 -4.05
N LEU A 47 -9.55 5.04 -3.28
CA LEU A 47 -8.09 5.14 -3.45
C LEU A 47 -7.61 4.58 -4.79
N LYS A 48 -8.25 3.54 -5.33
CA LYS A 48 -7.94 2.96 -6.65
C LYS A 48 -8.23 3.99 -7.75
N THR A 49 -9.41 4.58 -7.73
CA THR A 49 -9.81 5.64 -8.69
C THR A 49 -8.90 6.86 -8.56
N PHE A 50 -8.59 7.29 -7.33
CA PHE A 50 -7.66 8.39 -7.11
C PHE A 50 -6.29 8.11 -7.73
N LYS A 51 -5.75 6.90 -7.50
CA LYS A 51 -4.46 6.49 -8.03
C LYS A 51 -4.44 6.38 -9.55
N GLU A 52 -5.53 5.93 -10.18
CA GLU A 52 -5.69 5.95 -11.63
C GLU A 52 -5.66 7.39 -12.16
N GLY A 53 -6.31 8.34 -11.48
CA GLY A 53 -6.24 9.76 -11.82
C GLY A 53 -4.87 10.42 -11.62
N LEU A 54 -3.96 9.79 -10.86
CA LEU A 54 -2.58 10.26 -10.72
C LEU A 54 -1.68 9.86 -11.89
N GLU A 55 -2.07 8.89 -12.73
CA GLU A 55 -1.25 8.43 -13.86
C GLU A 55 -0.99 9.56 -14.87
N ASP A 56 -1.90 10.53 -14.95
CA ASP A 56 -1.82 11.70 -15.83
C ASP A 56 -1.03 12.89 -15.23
N MET A 57 -0.70 12.85 -13.93
CA MET A 57 -0.05 13.96 -13.21
C MET A 57 1.48 13.88 -13.25
N THR A 58 2.15 15.02 -13.05
CA THR A 58 3.61 15.01 -12.87
C THR A 58 3.99 14.32 -11.54
N ILE A 59 5.22 13.81 -11.45
CA ILE A 59 5.71 13.13 -10.23
C ILE A 59 5.63 14.03 -8.99
N SER A 60 5.78 15.35 -9.15
CA SER A 60 5.70 16.31 -8.05
C SER A 60 4.26 16.47 -7.56
N GLU A 61 3.33 16.70 -8.48
CA GLU A 61 1.90 16.86 -8.17
C GLU A 61 1.33 15.56 -7.61
N ALA A 62 1.66 14.40 -8.21
CA ALA A 62 1.25 13.11 -7.70
C ALA A 62 1.78 12.81 -6.29
N ARG A 63 2.97 13.31 -5.96
CA ARG A 63 3.54 13.19 -4.60
C ARG A 63 2.80 14.05 -3.59
N GLU A 64 2.44 15.27 -3.94
CA GLU A 64 1.65 16.15 -3.07
C GLU A 64 0.24 15.59 -2.86
N ALA A 65 -0.42 15.20 -3.95
CA ALA A 65 -1.75 14.60 -3.89
C ALA A 65 -1.77 13.29 -3.05
N MET A 66 -0.72 12.46 -3.14
CA MET A 66 -0.58 11.28 -2.28
C MET A 66 -0.36 11.62 -0.80
N LYS A 67 0.29 12.74 -0.48
CA LYS A 67 0.44 13.18 0.92
C LYS A 67 -0.90 13.59 1.50
N GLU A 68 -1.66 14.40 0.77
CA GLU A 68 -3.00 14.85 1.20
C GLU A 68 -3.94 13.66 1.42
N ILE A 69 -3.96 12.71 0.49
CA ILE A 69 -4.74 11.48 0.65
C ILE A 69 -4.25 10.64 1.82
N HIS A 70 -2.94 10.58 2.08
CA HIS A 70 -2.43 9.83 3.24
C HIS A 70 -2.86 10.46 4.57
N GLU A 71 -2.86 11.79 4.66
CA GLU A 71 -3.35 12.52 5.82
C GLU A 71 -4.86 12.29 6.00
N GLY A 72 -5.66 12.49 4.95
CA GLY A 72 -7.10 12.23 5.03
C GLY A 72 -7.45 10.77 5.31
N LEU A 73 -6.64 9.83 4.85
CA LEU A 73 -6.80 8.41 5.16
C LEU A 73 -6.46 8.11 6.64
N LYS A 74 -5.49 8.82 7.21
CA LYS A 74 -5.12 8.73 8.62
C LYS A 74 -6.26 9.21 9.50
N ASP A 75 -6.83 10.37 9.18
CA ASP A 75 -7.95 10.92 9.93
C ASP A 75 -9.18 10.01 9.83
N TRP A 76 -9.51 9.53 8.64
CA TRP A 76 -10.60 8.56 8.43
C TRP A 76 -10.39 7.27 9.25
N ALA A 77 -9.17 6.77 9.33
CA ALA A 77 -8.89 5.56 10.09
C ALA A 77 -8.97 5.81 11.61
N GLU A 78 -8.52 6.97 12.09
CA GLU A 78 -8.68 7.37 13.50
C GLU A 78 -10.16 7.51 13.88
N GLU A 79 -10.99 8.10 13.01
CA GLU A 79 -12.45 8.23 13.21
C GLU A 79 -13.17 6.88 13.22
N ASN A 80 -12.62 5.88 12.54
CA ASN A 80 -13.19 4.54 12.45
C ASN A 80 -12.48 3.53 13.36
N ASP A 81 -11.57 3.95 14.25
CA ASP A 81 -10.78 3.09 15.14
C ASP A 81 -10.01 1.98 14.39
N LEU A 82 -9.47 2.30 13.21
CA LEU A 82 -8.72 1.39 12.34
C LEU A 82 -7.21 1.64 12.38
N ASP A 83 -6.42 0.57 12.48
CA ASP A 83 -4.97 0.68 12.27
C ASP A 83 -4.61 0.56 10.78
N LEU A 84 -4.34 1.71 10.15
CA LEU A 84 -3.90 1.77 8.74
C LEU A 84 -2.74 0.86 8.40
N LYS A 85 -1.83 0.57 9.34
CA LYS A 85 -0.66 -0.25 9.04
C LYS A 85 -1.04 -1.67 8.63
N ASN A 86 -2.20 -2.15 9.09
CA ASN A 86 -2.71 -3.48 8.76
C ASN A 86 -3.22 -3.56 7.31
N PHE A 87 -3.74 -2.46 6.77
CA PHE A 87 -4.41 -2.45 5.46
C PHE A 87 -3.58 -1.75 4.37
N PHE A 88 -2.89 -0.69 4.76
CA PHE A 88 -2.09 0.17 3.91
C PHE A 88 -0.69 0.30 4.51
N PRO A 89 0.12 -0.77 4.44
CA PRO A 89 1.48 -0.71 4.95
C PRO A 89 2.18 0.46 4.27
N LYS A 90 2.71 1.37 5.09
CA LYS A 90 3.60 2.42 4.58
C LYS A 90 4.63 1.68 3.75
N ARG A 91 4.81 2.09 2.49
CA ARG A 91 6.03 1.76 1.77
C ARG A 91 7.14 2.49 2.51
N GLU A 92 7.52 1.93 3.67
CA GLU A 92 8.82 2.17 4.25
C GLU A 92 9.75 1.94 3.07
N ALA A 93 10.50 2.98 2.74
CA ALA A 93 11.38 2.94 1.60
C ALA A 93 12.31 1.75 1.84
N HIS A 94 11.94 0.59 1.29
CA HIS A 94 12.89 -0.41 0.91
C HIS A 94 13.76 0.36 -0.05
N SER A 95 14.84 0.88 0.52
CA SER A 95 16.01 1.36 -0.18
C SER A 95 16.51 0.16 -0.96
N PHE A 96 15.80 -0.16 -2.04
CA PHE A 96 16.25 -1.03 -3.11
C PHE A 96 17.46 -0.32 -3.70
N GLY A 97 18.63 -0.56 -3.10
CA GLY A 97 19.92 -0.23 -3.72
C GLY A 97 20.98 0.54 -2.92
N LEU A 98 20.85 0.84 -1.63
CA LEU A 98 21.93 1.53 -0.87
C LEU A 98 22.43 0.81 0.40
N LYS A 99 22.21 -0.51 0.51
CA LYS A 99 22.92 -1.37 1.48
C LYS A 99 23.86 -2.33 0.75
N GLY A 100 24.90 -1.77 0.12
CA GLY A 100 25.96 -2.54 -0.53
C GLY A 100 27.35 -1.88 -0.53
N PHE A 101 27.45 -0.58 -0.23
CA PHE A 101 28.73 0.13 -0.13
C PHE A 101 28.97 0.57 1.31
N LYS A 102 29.41 -0.35 2.16
CA LYS A 102 30.24 -0.05 3.34
C LYS A 102 30.77 -1.36 3.93
N ASN A 103 32.09 -1.45 3.99
CA ASN A 103 32.92 -2.36 4.77
C ASN A 103 33.46 -3.62 4.05
N HIS A 104 34.31 -3.43 3.03
CA HIS A 104 35.41 -4.38 2.81
C HIS A 104 36.55 -4.01 3.76
N ARG A 105 36.64 -4.74 4.86
CA ARG A 105 37.66 -4.61 5.90
C ARG A 105 39.01 -5.09 5.32
N SER A 106 40.00 -4.22 5.43
CA SER A 106 41.45 -4.41 5.52
C SER A 106 42.01 -5.82 5.29
N PHE A 107 42.89 -6.01 4.29
CA PHE A 107 44.08 -6.88 4.35
C PHE A 107 45.04 -6.55 3.18
N PHE A 108 45.93 -5.58 3.38
CA PHE A 108 47.23 -5.62 2.71
C PHE A 108 48.30 -5.27 3.73
N LYS A 109 48.82 -6.32 4.35
CA LYS A 109 50.09 -6.30 5.06
C LYS A 109 51.05 -7.02 4.13
N LYS A 110 51.99 -6.30 3.53
CA LYS A 110 53.19 -6.86 2.93
C LYS A 110 54.36 -6.01 3.39
#